data_AF-A0A8J6VPK4-F1
#
_entry.id   AF-A0A8J6VPK4-F1
#
_cell.length_a   1.000
_cell.length_b   1.000
_cell.length_c   1.000
_cell.angle_alpha   90.00
_cell.angle_beta   90.00
_cell.angle_gamma   90.00
#
_symmetry.space_group_name_H-M   'P 1'
#
loop_
_entity.id
_entity.type
_entity.pdbx_description
1 polymer ?
#
loop_
_entity_poly.entity_id
_entity_poly.type
_entity_poly.pdbx_seq_one_letter_code
_entity_poly.pdbx_strand_id
1 'polypeptide(L)' 'MTPEQQALLHKAQRSLEASQNLIEQGFYEFAVSRAYYAMLVQTTILFLNYLSEMPKR' A
#
# COMPACT_ATOMS: atom_id res chain seq x y z
N MET A 1 2.49 14.42 -4.61
CA MET A 1 2.86 13.01 -4.81
C MET A 1 3.78 12.91 -6.00
N THR A 2 4.91 12.21 -5.87
CA THR A 2 5.82 11.93 -7.00
C THR A 2 5.26 10.81 -7.89
N PRO A 3 5.74 10.66 -9.14
CA PRO A 3 5.37 9.54 -10.00
C PRO A 3 5.60 8.17 -9.35
N GLU A 4 6.67 8.01 -8.57
CA GLU A 4 6.99 6.78 -7.85
C GLU A 4 5.97 6.49 -6.73
N GLN A 5 5.59 7.53 -5.97
CA GLN A 5 4.54 7.40 -4.95
C GLN A 5 3.19 7.03 -5.58
N GLN A 6 2.88 7.58 -6.76
CA GLN A 6 1.67 7.24 -7.52
C GLN A 6 1.70 5.77 -7.97
N ALA A 7 2.83 5.30 -8.52
CA ALA A 7 2.99 3.91 -8.91
C ALA A 7 2.87 2.94 -7.71
N LEU A 8 3.41 3.33 -6.56
CA LEU A 8 3.24 2.59 -5.30
C LEU A 8 1.77 2.54 -4.87
N LEU A 9 1.04 3.66 -4.95
CA LEU A 9 -0.39 3.71 -4.63
C LEU A 9 -1.21 2.77 -5.54
N HIS A 10 -0.96 2.79 -6.85
CA HIS A 10 -1.61 1.86 -7.79
C HIS A 10 -1.29 0.39 -7.48
N LYS A 11 -0.07 0.09 -7.01
CA LYS A 11 0.30 -1.26 -6.60
C LYS A 11 -0.40 -1.69 -5.30
N ALA A 12 -0.55 -0.77 -4.34
CA ALA A 12 -1.31 -1.01 -3.12
C ALA A 12 -2.78 -1.30 -3.44
N GLN A 13 -3.39 -0.52 -4.33
CA GLN A 13 -4.77 -0.71 -4.77
C GLN A 13 -4.98 -2.08 -5.41
N ARG A 14 -4.13 -2.48 -6.37
CA ARG A 14 -4.19 -3.82 -6.97
C ARG A 14 -3.97 -4.96 -5.95
N SER A 15 -3.18 -4.71 -4.91
CA SER A 15 -2.97 -5.69 -3.83
C SER A 15 -4.23 -5.84 -2.97
N LEU A 16 -4.95 -4.74 -2.72
CA LEU A 16 -6.21 -4.78 -1.99
C LEU A 16 -7.31 -5.50 -2.79
N GLU A 17 -7.42 -5.22 -4.09
CA GLU A 17 -8.33 -5.97 -5.00
C GLU A 17 -7.99 -7.46 -5.02
N ALA A 18 -6.70 -7.81 -5.13
CA ALA A 18 -6.28 -9.21 -5.04
C ALA A 18 -6.63 -9.84 -3.68
N SER A 19 -6.50 -9.10 -2.58
CA SER A 19 -6.92 -9.56 -1.25
C SER A 19 -8.41 -9.90 -1.22
N GLN A 20 -9.27 -9.07 -1.83
CA GLN A 20 -10.71 -9.32 -1.88
C GLN A 20 -11.03 -10.59 -2.67
N ASN A 21 -10.43 -10.76 -3.85
CA ASN A 21 -10.58 -11.97 -4.65
C ASN A 21 -10.10 -13.23 -3.91
N LEU A 22 -9.02 -13.13 -3.12
CA LEU A 22 -8.51 -14.25 -2.32
C LEU A 22 -9.44 -14.61 -1.17
N ILE A 23 -10.14 -13.64 -0.56
CA ILE A 23 -11.17 -13.89 0.47
C ILE A 23 -12.31 -14.70 -0.13
N GLU A 24 -12.80 -14.31 -1.30
CA GLU A 24 -13.90 -15.00 -2.01
C GLU A 24 -13.55 -16.44 -2.38
N GLN A 25 -12.26 -16.69 -2.67
CA GLN A 25 -11.74 -18.02 -3.00
C GLN A 25 -11.38 -18.87 -1.77
N GLY A 26 -11.51 -18.34 -0.55
CA GLY A 26 -11.16 -19.04 0.70
C GLY A 26 -9.67 -19.05 1.04
N PHE A 27 -8.83 -18.29 0.32
CA PHE A 27 -7.38 -18.21 0.54
C PHE A 27 -7.02 -17.14 1.58
N TYR A 28 -7.50 -17.29 2.82
CA TYR A 28 -7.45 -16.23 3.83
C TYR A 28 -6.05 -15.78 4.24
N GLU A 29 -5.09 -16.69 4.43
CA GLU A 29 -3.71 -16.33 4.79
C GLU A 29 -3.03 -15.47 3.71
N PHE A 30 -3.31 -15.78 2.45
CA PHE A 30 -2.81 -15.01 1.31
C PHE A 30 -3.52 -13.66 1.19
N ALA A 31 -4.82 -13.61 1.46
CA ALA A 31 -5.57 -12.36 1.51
C ALA A 31 -4.99 -11.40 2.56
N VAL A 32 -4.80 -11.87 3.80
CA VAL A 32 -4.21 -11.07 4.88
C VAL A 32 -2.84 -10.52 4.48
N SER A 33 -2.00 -11.35 3.87
CA SER A 33 -0.68 -10.93 3.37
C SER A 33 -0.78 -9.79 2.35
N ARG A 34 -1.77 -9.84 1.44
CA ARG A 34 -2.01 -8.79 0.44
C ARG A 34 -2.58 -7.50 1.03
N ALA A 35 -3.52 -7.62 1.97
CA ALA A 35 -4.05 -6.48 2.70
C ALA A 35 -2.96 -5.77 3.52
N TYR A 36 -2.12 -6.53 4.22
CA TYR A 36 -0.99 -5.98 4.99
C TYR A 36 0.01 -5.24 4.09
N TYR A 37 0.32 -5.81 2.92
CA TYR A 37 1.19 -5.14 1.94
C TYR A 37 0.61 -3.79 1.49
N ALA A 38 -0.70 -3.72 1.21
CA ALA A 38 -1.36 -2.47 0.81
C ALA A 38 -1.26 -1.41 1.93
N MET A 39 -1.51 -1.80 3.18
CA MET A 39 -1.37 -0.92 4.35
C MET A 39 0.07 -0.39 4.48
N LEU A 40 1.06 -1.27 4.42
CA LEU A 40 2.47 -0.91 4.56
C LEU A 40 2.90 0.12 3.50
N VAL A 41 2.49 -0.08 2.25
CA VAL A 41 2.78 0.87 1.17
C VAL A 41 2.12 2.23 1.43
N GLN A 42 0.86 2.26 1.88
CA GLN A 42 0.17 3.50 2.21
C GLN A 42 0.89 4.26 3.33
N THR A 43 1.30 3.56 4.40
CA THR A 43 2.08 4.13 5.51
C THR A 43 3.43 4.66 5.03
N THR A 44 4.08 3.96 4.10
CA THR A 44 5.36 4.39 3.51
C THR A 44 5.19 5.71 2.75
N ILE A 45 4.14 5.84 1.94
CA ILE A 45 3.84 7.09 1.22
C ILE A 45 3.58 8.23 2.20
N LEU A 46 2.77 7.97 3.24
CA LEU A 46 2.49 8.96 4.29
C LEU A 46 3.78 9.44 4.98
N PHE A 47 4.66 8.50 5.32
CA PHE A 47 5.94 8.81 5.94
C PHE A 47 6.87 9.62 5.02
N LEU A 48 6.94 9.29 3.73
CA LEU A 48 7.71 10.06 2.75
C LEU A 48 7.18 11.49 2.59
N ASN A 49 5.86 11.66 2.57
CA ASN A 49 5.25 13.00 2.53
C ASN A 49 5.61 13.79 3.80
N TYR A 50 5.49 13.16 4.96
CA TYR A 50 5.87 13.77 6.24
C TYR A 50 7.34 14.23 6.26
N LEU A 51 8.27 13.40 5.76
CA LEU A 51 9.68 13.78 5.66
C LEU A 51 9.92 14.94 4.68
N SER A 52 9.12 15.06 3.62
CA SER A 52 9.25 16.15 2.66
C SER A 52 8.84 17.52 3.22
N GLU A 53 7.96 17.53 4.22
CA GLU A 53 7.47 18.72 4.91
C GLU A 53 8.36 19.15 6.08
N MET A 54 9.32 18.30 6.47
CA MET A 54 10.26 18.60 7.55
C MET A 54 11.22 19.73 7.17
N PRO A 55 11.42 20.73 8.05
CA PRO A 55 12.42 21.77 7.82
C PRO A 55 13.82 21.14 7.76
N LYS A 56 14.55 21.46 6.69
CA LYS A 56 15.96 21.08 6.55
C LYS A 56 16.76 21.85 7.61
N ARG A 57 17.47 21.11 8.47
CA ARG A 57 18.39 21.68 9.46
C ARG A 57 19.61 22.29 8.80
#